data_AF-A0A1M6SSJ6-F1
#
_entry.id   AF-A0A1M6SSJ6-F1
#
_cell.length_a   1.000
_cell.length_b   1.000
_cell.length_c   1.000
_cell.angle_alpha   90.00
_cell.angle_beta   90.00
_cell.angle_gamma   90.00
#
_symmetry.space_group_name_H-M   'P 1'
#
loop_
_entity.id
_entity.type
_entity.pdbx_description
1 polymer ?
#
loop_
_entity_poly.entity_id
_entity_poly.type
_entity_poly.pdbx_seq_one_letter_code
_entity_poly.pdbx_strand_id
1 'polypeptide(L)'
;MKKKFTFGLVKDKNMVDIINSKDIGNGHTGIEYLYVQFHRQCALFVKEEIEYCLMNYAKDYILEFGRYRGKTIEDIEKMDSTYVSDYLAKAKNPFIKWLVEYYLIFKKKRFYMINKKINMLPAADMRIILHSLDAFVKKKDEIKGYDKCPFCGTTSEYGIWPVQFFHGRDKDYFLKCRACGDIQELIPFMMKETKLSYSKVIDAIAKMLNIYVGYWDIKDIVLPESETNEDTIILERKQLEPIDLERFGFEGKMHPNLKWVYGLSDWDREKYNIQYAGKNCKDKILKNRICFLVKHNNSVVGVVALNSMDEDMFEKSHDTEDYYKAYLFNKGFKKSYTLFNLDEALKTKFCNNLYICENPLGVIELEKNLFGTGNAVVGAMGKILSKAQLYLIFDAYRYKRMNLNIHLCIRDKKDINMAKINARALKGLGFKNIYISLLKNVEKSLFIDYDSQQLFDEAIEKKIIILHNLDINEYIELEGIEQEADREEKGFLEELNEVENMSDIFRTKYI
;
A
#
# COMPACT_ATOMS: atom_id res chain seq x y z
N MET A 1 -0.65 -20.15 -35.88
CA MET A 1 -0.36 -21.07 -34.76
C MET A 1 -1.56 -21.98 -34.52
N LYS A 2 -1.34 -23.27 -34.28
CA LYS A 2 -2.38 -24.32 -34.27
C LYS A 2 -3.34 -24.11 -33.09
N LYS A 3 -4.60 -23.78 -33.41
CA LYS A 3 -5.71 -23.55 -32.48
C LYS A 3 -6.26 -24.86 -31.85
N LYS A 4 -5.47 -25.91 -31.73
CA LYS A 4 -5.97 -27.27 -31.42
C LYS A 4 -5.13 -27.95 -30.34
N PHE A 5 -5.78 -28.71 -29.48
CA PHE A 5 -5.11 -29.55 -28.49
C PHE A 5 -4.50 -30.81 -29.13
N THR A 6 -3.45 -31.38 -28.53
CA THR A 6 -2.80 -32.58 -29.04
C THR A 6 -2.98 -33.83 -28.15
N PHE A 7 -3.70 -33.70 -27.03
CA PHE A 7 -3.82 -34.74 -26.01
C PHE A 7 -5.26 -35.17 -25.71
N GLY A 8 -5.40 -36.38 -25.16
CA GLY A 8 -6.63 -36.86 -24.53
C GLY A 8 -7.88 -36.82 -25.42
N LEU A 9 -9.05 -36.59 -24.79
CA LEU A 9 -10.36 -36.52 -25.45
C LEU A 9 -10.55 -35.26 -26.31
N VAL A 10 -9.63 -34.31 -26.18
CA VAL A 10 -9.65 -33.02 -26.86
C VAL A 10 -8.67 -32.93 -28.02
N LYS A 11 -7.92 -34.01 -28.30
CA LYS A 11 -6.96 -34.09 -29.39
C LYS A 11 -7.60 -33.69 -30.73
N ASP A 12 -6.90 -32.83 -31.46
CA ASP A 12 -7.28 -32.24 -32.74
C ASP A 12 -8.55 -31.35 -32.72
N LYS A 13 -9.12 -31.08 -31.54
CA LYS A 13 -10.25 -30.16 -31.34
C LYS A 13 -9.78 -28.74 -31.07
N ASN A 14 -10.58 -27.76 -31.49
CA ASN A 14 -10.24 -26.34 -31.35
C ASN A 14 -10.31 -25.89 -29.88
N MET A 15 -9.30 -25.18 -29.42
CA MET A 15 -9.16 -24.67 -28.05
C MET A 15 -10.34 -23.79 -27.59
N VAL A 16 -10.82 -22.89 -28.44
CA VAL A 16 -11.98 -22.02 -28.14
C VAL A 16 -13.26 -22.85 -28.01
N ASP A 17 -13.44 -23.80 -28.93
CA ASP A 17 -14.62 -24.68 -28.94
C ASP A 17 -14.64 -25.57 -27.70
N ILE A 18 -13.48 -26.03 -27.24
CA ILE A 18 -13.36 -26.85 -26.02
C ILE A 18 -13.61 -26.03 -24.76
N ILE A 19 -13.05 -24.82 -24.63
CA ILE A 19 -13.35 -23.95 -23.48
C ILE A 19 -14.85 -23.71 -23.33
N ASN A 20 -15.58 -23.61 -24.45
CA ASN A 20 -17.01 -23.38 -24.50
C ASN A 20 -17.86 -24.65 -24.65
N SER A 21 -17.25 -25.83 -24.59
CA SER A 21 -17.96 -27.08 -24.84
C SER A 21 -18.76 -27.53 -23.62
N LYS A 22 -20.04 -27.82 -23.83
CA LYS A 22 -20.95 -28.35 -22.81
C LYS A 22 -20.75 -29.83 -22.52
N ASP A 23 -20.20 -30.56 -23.48
CA ASP A 23 -19.89 -31.98 -23.34
C ASP A 23 -18.77 -32.35 -24.30
N ILE A 24 -17.65 -32.82 -23.74
CA ILE A 24 -16.53 -33.36 -24.52
C ILE A 24 -16.44 -34.89 -24.44
N GLY A 25 -17.39 -35.53 -23.74
CA GLY A 25 -17.48 -36.94 -23.43
C GLY A 25 -17.75 -37.19 -21.93
N ASN A 26 -18.60 -38.18 -21.63
CA ASN A 26 -18.97 -38.61 -20.27
C ASN A 26 -19.64 -37.55 -19.38
N GLY A 27 -20.32 -36.55 -19.98
CA GLY A 27 -21.07 -35.55 -19.23
C GLY A 27 -20.21 -34.49 -18.53
N HIS A 28 -18.95 -34.35 -18.95
CA HIS A 28 -18.05 -33.29 -18.49
C HIS A 28 -17.98 -32.16 -19.51
N THR A 29 -18.09 -30.93 -19.03
CA THR A 29 -17.80 -29.74 -19.84
C THR A 29 -16.32 -29.71 -20.22
N GLY A 30 -15.98 -29.00 -21.29
CA GLY A 30 -14.59 -28.89 -21.71
C GLY A 30 -13.74 -28.18 -20.66
N ILE A 31 -14.24 -27.15 -19.97
CA ILE A 31 -13.48 -26.46 -18.92
C ILE A 31 -13.21 -27.35 -17.69
N GLU A 32 -14.19 -28.18 -17.30
CA GLU A 32 -14.03 -29.18 -16.24
C GLU A 32 -12.93 -30.18 -16.58
N TYR A 33 -12.95 -30.68 -17.81
CA TYR A 33 -11.92 -31.60 -18.27
C TYR A 33 -10.53 -30.98 -18.27
N LEU A 34 -10.38 -29.76 -18.80
CA LEU A 34 -9.11 -29.05 -18.81
C LEU A 34 -8.60 -28.82 -17.39
N TYR A 35 -9.48 -28.42 -16.46
CA TYR A 35 -9.11 -28.27 -15.05
C TYR A 35 -8.61 -29.58 -14.44
N VAL A 36 -9.33 -30.68 -14.66
CA VAL A 36 -8.95 -31.99 -14.12
C VAL A 36 -7.62 -32.47 -14.71
N GLN A 37 -7.39 -32.30 -16.02
CA GLN A 37 -6.13 -32.67 -16.67
C GLN A 37 -4.96 -31.79 -16.21
N PHE A 38 -5.21 -30.52 -15.88
CA PHE A 38 -4.18 -29.62 -15.37
C PHE A 38 -3.73 -29.99 -13.94
N HIS A 39 -4.68 -30.39 -13.09
CA HIS A 39 -4.43 -30.67 -11.67
C HIS A 39 -4.07 -32.13 -11.37
N ARG A 40 -4.52 -33.10 -12.18
CA ARG A 40 -3.95 -34.45 -12.14
C ARG A 40 -2.53 -34.37 -12.69
N GLN A 41 -1.58 -35.08 -12.08
CA GLN A 41 -0.14 -35.03 -12.44
C GLN A 41 0.11 -35.61 -13.84
N CYS A 42 -0.31 -34.90 -14.88
CA CYS A 42 -0.12 -35.23 -16.28
C CYS A 42 1.25 -34.73 -16.78
N ALA A 43 1.66 -35.24 -17.95
CA ALA A 43 2.89 -34.83 -18.62
C ALA A 43 2.96 -33.31 -18.82
N LEU A 44 4.15 -32.73 -18.67
CA LEU A 44 4.37 -31.28 -18.66
C LEU A 44 3.77 -30.58 -19.90
N PHE A 45 3.92 -31.17 -21.09
CA PHE A 45 3.38 -30.62 -22.34
C PHE A 45 1.86 -30.44 -22.33
N VAL A 46 1.11 -31.29 -21.60
CA VAL A 46 -0.35 -31.16 -21.45
C VAL A 46 -0.68 -29.91 -20.65
N LYS A 47 0.04 -29.68 -19.55
CA LYS A 47 -0.16 -28.48 -18.72
C LYS A 47 0.16 -27.21 -19.51
N GLU A 48 1.25 -27.24 -20.27
CA GLU A 48 1.64 -26.11 -21.12
C GLU A 48 0.60 -25.81 -22.21
N GLU A 49 0.01 -26.82 -22.84
CA GLU A 49 -1.08 -26.63 -23.82
C GLU A 49 -2.37 -26.10 -23.17
N ILE A 50 -2.69 -26.51 -21.94
CA ILE A 50 -3.86 -26.02 -21.21
C ILE A 50 -3.66 -24.57 -20.77
N GLU A 51 -2.49 -24.23 -20.22
CA GLU A 51 -2.11 -22.84 -19.94
C GLU A 51 -2.17 -22.01 -21.22
N TYR A 52 -1.70 -22.59 -22.33
CA TYR A 52 -1.78 -21.96 -23.63
C TYR A 52 -3.21 -21.60 -24.03
N CYS A 53 -4.12 -22.54 -23.83
CA CYS A 53 -5.52 -22.33 -24.11
C CYS A 53 -6.11 -21.20 -23.25
N LEU A 54 -5.90 -21.25 -21.92
CA LEU A 54 -6.45 -20.25 -21.00
C LEU A 54 -5.90 -18.85 -21.25
N MET A 55 -4.59 -18.72 -21.46
CA MET A 55 -3.96 -17.43 -21.69
C MET A 55 -4.50 -16.71 -22.95
N ASN A 56 -4.84 -17.45 -24.00
CA ASN A 56 -5.31 -16.86 -25.27
C ASN A 56 -6.83 -16.72 -25.35
N TYR A 57 -7.56 -17.67 -24.77
CA TYR A 57 -8.97 -17.89 -25.08
C TYR A 57 -9.89 -17.87 -23.86
N ALA A 58 -9.38 -17.70 -22.63
CA ALA A 58 -10.25 -17.52 -21.45
C ALA A 58 -11.18 -16.30 -21.59
N LYS A 59 -10.70 -15.25 -22.27
CA LYS A 59 -11.51 -14.06 -22.59
C LYS A 59 -12.73 -14.39 -23.45
N ASP A 60 -12.64 -15.45 -24.26
CA ASP A 60 -13.67 -15.90 -25.21
C ASP A 60 -14.61 -16.95 -24.58
N TYR A 61 -14.45 -17.25 -23.28
CA TYR A 61 -15.37 -18.13 -22.56
C TYR A 61 -16.75 -17.49 -22.42
N ILE A 62 -17.80 -18.19 -22.81
CA ILE A 62 -19.19 -17.76 -22.78
C ILE A 62 -19.80 -18.19 -21.44
N LEU A 63 -20.24 -17.21 -20.65
CA LEU A 63 -20.84 -17.49 -19.36
C LEU A 63 -22.20 -18.18 -19.54
N GLU A 64 -22.40 -19.32 -18.89
CA GLU A 64 -23.63 -20.11 -19.06
C GLU A 64 -24.73 -19.80 -18.03
N PHE A 65 -24.42 -18.98 -17.04
CA PHE A 65 -25.29 -18.70 -15.89
C PHE A 65 -25.24 -17.22 -15.47
N GLY A 66 -26.13 -16.83 -14.57
CA GLY A 66 -26.18 -15.47 -14.02
C GLY A 66 -26.72 -14.42 -15.00
N ARG A 67 -26.62 -13.14 -14.60
CA ARG A 67 -27.19 -12.01 -15.33
C ARG A 67 -26.59 -11.75 -16.72
N TYR A 68 -25.36 -12.23 -16.95
CA TYR A 68 -24.65 -12.06 -18.21
C TYR A 68 -24.53 -13.34 -19.02
N ARG A 69 -25.45 -14.28 -18.82
CA ARG A 69 -25.52 -15.53 -19.58
C ARG A 69 -25.48 -15.26 -21.09
N GLY A 70 -24.64 -16.01 -21.80
CA GLY A 70 -24.46 -15.91 -23.26
C GLY A 70 -23.44 -14.87 -23.71
N LYS A 71 -22.81 -14.11 -22.80
CA LYS A 71 -21.74 -13.17 -23.11
C LYS A 71 -20.37 -13.75 -22.81
N THR A 72 -19.36 -13.31 -23.55
CA THR A 72 -17.96 -13.68 -23.29
C THR A 72 -17.43 -12.96 -22.05
N ILE A 73 -16.41 -13.51 -21.39
CA ILE A 73 -15.72 -12.82 -20.27
C ILE A 73 -15.24 -11.42 -20.68
N GLU A 74 -14.71 -11.26 -21.90
CA GLU A 74 -14.25 -9.96 -22.41
C GLU A 74 -15.41 -8.96 -22.56
N ASP A 75 -16.55 -9.40 -23.07
CA ASP A 75 -17.72 -8.52 -23.25
C ASP A 75 -18.36 -8.14 -21.93
N ILE A 76 -18.39 -9.08 -20.97
CA ILE A 76 -18.85 -8.80 -19.61
C ILE A 76 -17.93 -7.77 -18.96
N GLU A 77 -16.62 -7.93 -19.06
CA GLU A 77 -15.68 -6.99 -18.45
C GLU A 77 -15.80 -5.57 -19.05
N LYS A 78 -16.08 -5.45 -20.35
CA LYS A 78 -16.34 -4.15 -21.01
C LYS A 78 -17.62 -3.49 -20.49
N MET A 79 -18.63 -4.28 -20.13
CA MET A 79 -19.92 -3.77 -19.63
C MET A 79 -19.88 -3.53 -18.11
N ASP A 80 -19.20 -4.39 -17.38
CA ASP A 80 -19.18 -4.48 -15.93
C ASP A 80 -17.93 -5.24 -15.46
N SER A 81 -16.85 -4.49 -15.30
CA SER A 81 -15.56 -5.05 -14.86
C SER A 81 -15.64 -5.65 -13.46
N THR A 82 -16.45 -5.08 -12.57
CA THR A 82 -16.61 -5.56 -11.17
C THR A 82 -17.22 -6.95 -11.11
N TYR A 83 -18.12 -7.29 -12.04
CA TYR A 83 -18.65 -8.64 -12.11
C TYR A 83 -17.59 -9.68 -12.43
N VAL A 84 -16.61 -9.35 -13.27
CA VAL A 84 -15.52 -10.27 -13.60
C VAL A 84 -14.52 -10.34 -12.45
N SER A 85 -14.06 -9.19 -11.93
CA SER A 85 -13.02 -9.11 -10.92
C SER A 85 -13.47 -9.55 -9.52
N ASP A 86 -14.73 -9.35 -9.18
CA ASP A 86 -15.20 -9.48 -7.78
C ASP A 86 -16.19 -10.62 -7.61
N TYR A 87 -17.02 -10.90 -8.63
CA TYR A 87 -17.99 -11.99 -8.58
C TYR A 87 -17.47 -13.29 -9.22
N LEU A 88 -17.04 -13.23 -10.49
CA LEU A 88 -16.58 -14.44 -11.20
C LEU A 88 -15.22 -14.94 -10.69
N ALA A 89 -14.28 -14.05 -10.38
CA ALA A 89 -12.99 -14.42 -9.80
C ALA A 89 -13.11 -15.03 -8.38
N LYS A 90 -14.23 -14.82 -7.70
CA LYS A 90 -14.55 -15.41 -6.39
C LYS A 90 -15.66 -16.46 -6.48
N ALA A 91 -15.98 -16.96 -7.68
CA ALA A 91 -17.05 -17.91 -7.88
C ALA A 91 -16.82 -19.19 -7.05
N LYS A 92 -17.92 -19.74 -6.50
CA LYS A 92 -17.89 -21.06 -5.82
C LYS A 92 -17.54 -22.19 -6.78
N ASN A 93 -17.82 -22.02 -8.07
CA ASN A 93 -17.42 -22.98 -9.09
C ASN A 93 -15.90 -22.85 -9.36
N PRO A 94 -15.10 -23.88 -9.02
CA PRO A 94 -13.64 -23.80 -9.11
C PRO A 94 -13.13 -23.67 -10.54
N PHE A 95 -13.88 -24.14 -11.54
CA PHE A 95 -13.50 -24.08 -12.95
C PHE A 95 -13.60 -22.66 -13.50
N ILE A 96 -14.69 -21.98 -13.17
CA ILE A 96 -14.93 -20.59 -13.56
C ILE A 96 -13.94 -19.67 -12.84
N LYS A 97 -13.77 -19.88 -11.54
CA LYS A 97 -12.78 -19.15 -10.74
C LYS A 97 -11.39 -19.27 -11.35
N TRP A 98 -10.95 -20.51 -11.62
CA TRP A 98 -9.64 -20.79 -12.23
C TRP A 98 -9.47 -20.10 -13.59
N LEU A 99 -10.45 -20.20 -14.48
CA LEU A 99 -10.40 -19.56 -15.79
C LEU A 99 -10.30 -18.03 -15.70
N VAL A 100 -11.07 -17.43 -14.79
CA VAL A 100 -11.12 -15.96 -14.60
C VAL A 100 -9.86 -15.44 -13.91
N GLU A 101 -9.32 -16.16 -12.94
CA GLU A 101 -8.03 -15.84 -12.31
C GLU A 101 -6.91 -15.82 -13.35
N TYR A 102 -6.84 -16.84 -14.21
CA TYR A 102 -5.90 -16.87 -15.33
C TYR A 102 -6.08 -15.65 -16.23
N TYR A 103 -7.30 -15.39 -16.70
CA TYR A 103 -7.60 -14.22 -17.54
C TYR A 103 -7.08 -12.91 -16.94
N LEU A 104 -7.39 -12.64 -15.66
CA LEU A 104 -7.00 -11.41 -14.97
C LEU A 104 -5.48 -11.30 -14.76
N ILE A 105 -4.81 -12.39 -14.37
CA ILE A 105 -3.35 -12.41 -14.17
C ILE A 105 -2.63 -12.12 -15.48
N PHE A 106 -3.02 -12.76 -16.58
CA PHE A 106 -2.35 -12.56 -17.87
C PHE A 106 -2.62 -11.18 -18.45
N LYS A 107 -3.81 -10.63 -18.24
CA LYS A 107 -4.12 -9.25 -18.57
C LYS A 107 -3.17 -8.27 -17.86
N LYS A 108 -2.94 -8.44 -16.54
CA LYS A 108 -1.99 -7.62 -15.78
C LYS A 108 -0.55 -7.76 -16.30
N LYS A 109 -0.06 -8.99 -16.47
CA LYS A 109 1.29 -9.24 -17.01
C LYS A 109 1.49 -8.60 -18.38
N ARG A 110 0.48 -8.66 -19.25
CA ARG A 110 0.50 -7.99 -20.55
C ARG A 110 0.66 -6.48 -20.41
N PHE A 111 -0.15 -5.82 -19.59
CA PHE A 111 -0.03 -4.36 -19.42
C PHE A 111 1.31 -3.95 -18.83
N TYR A 112 1.81 -4.70 -17.84
CA TYR A 112 3.13 -4.49 -17.27
C TYR A 112 4.24 -4.55 -18.34
N MET A 113 4.19 -5.54 -19.25
CA MET A 113 5.13 -5.61 -20.37
C MET A 113 5.05 -4.44 -21.31
N ILE A 114 3.82 -4.09 -21.71
CA ILE A 114 3.59 -2.98 -22.62
C ILE A 114 4.15 -1.71 -21.97
N ASN A 115 3.87 -1.49 -20.69
CA ASN A 115 4.42 -0.34 -19.94
C ASN A 115 5.95 -0.34 -19.94
N LYS A 116 6.59 -1.48 -19.67
CA LYS A 116 8.04 -1.62 -19.79
C LYS A 116 8.57 -1.29 -21.19
N LYS A 117 7.89 -1.77 -22.25
CA LYS A 117 8.28 -1.46 -23.63
C LYS A 117 8.11 0.03 -23.93
N ILE A 118 7.01 0.65 -23.51
CA ILE A 118 6.78 2.10 -23.61
C ILE A 118 7.92 2.86 -22.94
N ASN A 119 8.30 2.45 -21.73
CA ASN A 119 9.41 3.05 -20.97
C ASN A 119 10.79 2.91 -21.62
N MET A 120 10.96 2.00 -22.59
CA MET A 120 12.20 1.82 -23.36
C MET A 120 12.26 2.64 -24.66
N LEU A 121 11.13 3.18 -25.12
CA LEU A 121 11.09 3.98 -26.35
C LEU A 121 11.82 5.31 -26.19
N PRO A 122 12.25 6.00 -27.24
CA PRO A 122 12.85 7.33 -27.16
C PRO A 122 11.87 8.45 -26.77
N ALA A 123 12.40 9.57 -26.28
CA ALA A 123 11.63 10.77 -25.92
C ALA A 123 10.79 11.36 -27.08
N ALA A 124 11.17 11.11 -28.33
CA ALA A 124 10.40 11.50 -29.51
C ALA A 124 9.02 10.81 -29.53
N ASP A 125 8.97 9.51 -29.22
CA ASP A 125 7.72 8.75 -29.15
C ASP A 125 6.84 9.21 -27.99
N MET A 126 7.44 9.58 -26.85
CA MET A 126 6.72 10.17 -25.72
C MET A 126 6.07 11.49 -26.09
N ARG A 127 6.72 12.30 -26.93
CA ARG A 127 6.14 13.53 -27.47
C ARG A 127 4.96 13.22 -28.39
N ILE A 128 5.06 12.21 -29.26
CA ILE A 128 3.93 11.76 -30.10
C ILE A 128 2.75 11.32 -29.22
N ILE A 129 3.01 10.50 -28.19
CA ILE A 129 2.00 10.07 -27.21
C ILE A 129 1.32 11.27 -26.59
N LEU A 130 2.11 12.21 -26.05
CA LEU A 130 1.60 13.38 -25.37
C LEU A 130 0.65 14.18 -26.27
N HIS A 131 1.04 14.47 -27.51
CA HIS A 131 0.23 15.31 -28.39
C HIS A 131 -0.96 14.57 -29.04
N SER A 132 -0.90 13.25 -29.19
CA SER A 132 -1.83 12.52 -30.05
C SER A 132 -2.84 11.66 -29.30
N LEU A 133 -2.58 11.30 -28.03
CA LEU A 133 -3.40 10.30 -27.34
C LEU A 133 -4.86 10.75 -27.17
N ASP A 134 -5.10 12.02 -26.84
CA ASP A 134 -6.48 12.50 -26.65
C ASP A 134 -7.30 12.44 -27.94
N ALA A 135 -6.68 12.83 -29.07
CA ALA A 135 -7.28 12.71 -30.40
C ALA A 135 -7.51 11.25 -30.79
N PHE A 136 -6.52 10.39 -30.54
CA PHE A 136 -6.59 8.95 -30.82
C PHE A 136 -7.71 8.26 -30.04
N VAL A 137 -7.91 8.63 -28.77
CA VAL A 137 -8.96 8.06 -27.91
C VAL A 137 -10.35 8.62 -28.25
N LYS A 138 -10.47 9.93 -28.42
CA LYS A 138 -11.77 10.60 -28.63
C LYS A 138 -12.21 10.62 -30.10
N LYS A 139 -11.39 10.10 -31.02
CA LYS A 139 -11.61 10.13 -32.49
C LYS A 139 -11.99 11.52 -33.00
N LYS A 140 -11.28 12.55 -32.53
CA LYS A 140 -11.46 13.93 -33.00
C LYS A 140 -10.46 14.22 -34.11
N ASP A 141 -10.90 14.92 -35.15
CA ASP A 141 -10.04 15.34 -36.27
C ASP A 141 -9.04 16.45 -35.86
N GLU A 142 -9.26 17.08 -34.71
CA GLU A 142 -8.38 18.12 -34.17
C GLU A 142 -7.45 17.55 -33.10
N ILE A 143 -6.16 17.56 -33.40
CA ILE A 143 -5.09 17.36 -32.42
C ILE A 143 -5.10 18.58 -31.49
N LYS A 144 -5.77 18.48 -30.33
CA LYS A 144 -5.53 19.43 -29.24
C LYS A 144 -4.16 19.12 -28.65
N GLY A 145 -3.12 19.63 -29.29
CA GLY A 145 -1.77 19.59 -28.76
C GLY A 145 -1.71 20.35 -27.43
N TYR A 146 -0.76 19.98 -26.57
CA TYR A 146 -0.42 20.80 -25.41
C TYR A 146 0.39 22.01 -25.86
N ASP A 147 -0.32 23.06 -26.30
CA ASP A 147 0.29 24.33 -26.68
C ASP A 147 0.78 25.07 -25.43
N LYS A 148 0.03 24.94 -24.33
CA LYS A 148 0.35 25.49 -23.00
C LYS A 148 0.69 24.39 -22.00
N CYS A 149 1.55 24.71 -21.03
CA CYS A 149 1.81 23.86 -19.89
C CYS A 149 0.49 23.59 -19.11
N PRO A 150 0.09 22.32 -18.91
CA PRO A 150 -1.07 21.96 -18.09
C PRO A 150 -0.96 22.37 -16.63
N PHE A 151 0.27 22.55 -16.13
CA PHE A 151 0.51 22.89 -14.73
C PHE A 151 0.45 24.39 -14.46
N CYS A 152 1.07 25.20 -15.32
CA CYS A 152 1.28 26.63 -15.08
C CYS A 152 0.76 27.55 -16.20
N GLY A 153 0.17 27.00 -17.27
CA GLY A 153 -0.37 27.76 -18.39
C GLY A 153 0.68 28.41 -19.32
N THR A 154 1.98 28.26 -19.03
CA THR A 154 3.06 28.88 -19.80
C THR A 154 3.30 28.19 -21.15
N THR A 155 3.55 28.99 -22.18
CA THR A 155 3.93 28.57 -23.54
C THR A 155 5.39 28.92 -23.81
N SER A 156 6.07 28.18 -24.68
CA SER A 156 7.37 28.64 -25.21
C SER A 156 7.18 29.74 -26.26
N GLU A 157 8.27 30.38 -26.67
CA GLU A 157 8.31 31.35 -27.79
C GLU A 157 7.75 30.78 -29.11
N TYR A 158 7.79 29.44 -29.26
CA TYR A 158 7.29 28.73 -30.44
C TYR A 158 5.82 28.28 -30.29
N GLY A 159 5.11 28.71 -29.25
CA GLY A 159 3.69 28.40 -29.04
C GLY A 159 3.40 26.97 -28.57
N ILE A 160 4.44 26.20 -28.19
CA ILE A 160 4.32 24.81 -27.74
C ILE A 160 4.77 24.70 -26.28
N TRP A 161 4.20 23.77 -25.51
CA TRP A 161 4.67 23.50 -24.15
C TRP A 161 6.15 23.04 -24.14
N PRO A 162 7.05 23.75 -23.43
CA PRO A 162 8.46 23.36 -23.32
C PRO A 162 8.64 22.18 -22.34
N VAL A 163 8.07 21.02 -22.70
CA VAL A 163 8.18 19.77 -21.94
C VAL A 163 9.50 19.06 -22.24
N GLN A 164 10.11 18.55 -21.17
CA GLN A 164 11.27 17.68 -21.22
C GLN A 164 10.90 16.29 -20.70
N PHE A 165 11.27 15.24 -21.44
CA PHE A 165 11.12 13.86 -21.01
C PHE A 165 12.45 13.34 -20.47
N PHE A 166 12.39 12.54 -19.40
CA PHE A 166 13.55 11.88 -18.81
C PHE A 166 13.09 10.65 -18.02
N HIS A 167 14.03 9.74 -17.72
CA HIS A 167 13.74 8.53 -16.96
C HIS A 167 13.98 8.73 -15.46
N GLY A 168 13.09 8.17 -14.64
CA GLY A 168 13.29 8.01 -13.21
C GLY A 168 14.25 6.85 -12.88
N ARG A 169 14.49 6.62 -11.58
CA ARG A 169 15.37 5.52 -11.11
C ARG A 169 14.84 4.13 -11.52
N ASP A 170 13.52 3.98 -11.61
CA ASP A 170 12.85 2.75 -12.00
C ASP A 170 12.65 2.61 -13.52
N LYS A 171 13.30 3.49 -14.30
CA LYS A 171 13.18 3.62 -15.76
C LYS A 171 11.79 4.02 -16.25
N ASP A 172 10.92 4.51 -15.39
CA ASP A 172 9.65 5.11 -15.81
C ASP A 172 9.86 6.47 -16.47
N TYR A 173 9.02 6.79 -17.45
CA TYR A 173 9.05 8.08 -18.12
C TYR A 173 8.42 9.20 -17.29
N PHE A 174 9.19 10.25 -17.05
CA PHE A 174 8.74 11.49 -16.43
C PHE A 174 8.71 12.62 -17.44
N LEU A 175 7.72 13.49 -17.30
CA LEU A 175 7.61 14.76 -17.98
C LEU A 175 7.89 15.89 -16.99
N LYS A 176 8.73 16.85 -17.41
CA LYS A 176 9.06 18.05 -16.67
C LYS A 176 8.72 19.28 -17.49
N CYS A 177 7.99 20.22 -16.91
CA CYS A 177 7.86 21.54 -17.50
C CYS A 177 9.15 22.33 -17.30
N ARG A 178 9.75 22.87 -18.37
CA ARG A 178 10.96 23.72 -18.25
C ARG A 178 10.67 25.10 -17.64
N ALA A 179 9.42 25.56 -17.67
CA ALA A 179 9.03 26.87 -17.14
C ALA A 179 8.79 26.85 -15.62
N CYS A 180 7.85 26.02 -15.13
CA CYS A 180 7.54 25.93 -13.70
C CYS A 180 8.34 24.87 -12.94
N GLY A 181 9.00 23.95 -13.64
CA GLY A 181 9.78 22.89 -13.02
C GLY A 181 8.98 21.69 -12.53
N ASP A 182 7.64 21.70 -12.65
CA ASP A 182 6.77 20.58 -12.24
C ASP A 182 7.10 19.30 -12.97
N ILE A 183 7.07 18.19 -12.23
CA ILE A 183 7.44 16.85 -12.68
C ILE A 183 6.28 15.91 -12.40
N GLN A 184 5.89 15.12 -13.40
CA GLN A 184 4.93 14.05 -13.25
C GLN A 184 5.38 12.83 -14.06
N GLU A 185 4.97 11.64 -13.66
CA GLU A 185 5.11 10.44 -14.48
C GLU A 185 4.13 10.51 -15.67
N LEU A 186 4.56 10.04 -16.84
CA LEU A 186 3.82 10.16 -18.08
C LEU A 186 2.47 9.44 -18.02
N ILE A 187 2.41 8.18 -17.60
CA ILE A 187 1.17 7.40 -17.63
C ILE A 187 0.11 8.00 -16.69
N PRO A 188 0.41 8.32 -15.41
CA PRO A 188 -0.54 9.01 -14.54
C PRO A 188 -1.00 10.36 -15.08
N PHE A 189 -0.11 11.12 -15.72
CA PHE A 189 -0.48 12.37 -16.38
C PHE A 189 -1.49 12.12 -17.51
N MET A 190 -1.22 11.15 -18.39
CA MET A 190 -2.12 10.83 -19.51
C MET A 190 -3.48 10.32 -19.04
N MET A 191 -3.54 9.54 -17.97
CA MET A 191 -4.80 9.10 -17.38
C MET A 191 -5.66 10.28 -16.91
N LYS A 192 -5.05 11.24 -16.21
CA LYS A 192 -5.74 12.45 -15.74
C LYS A 192 -6.34 13.24 -16.90
N GLU A 193 -5.57 13.44 -17.96
CA GLU A 193 -5.98 14.27 -19.10
C GLU A 193 -7.02 13.59 -19.99
N THR A 194 -6.90 12.27 -20.18
CA THR A 194 -7.85 11.49 -21.00
C THR A 194 -9.07 10.99 -20.21
N LYS A 195 -9.03 11.05 -18.88
CA LYS A 195 -10.01 10.43 -17.96
C LYS A 195 -10.18 8.92 -18.22
N LEU A 196 -9.10 8.26 -18.60
CA LEU A 196 -9.06 6.82 -18.83
C LEU A 196 -8.34 6.11 -17.70
N SER A 197 -8.73 4.86 -17.45
CA SER A 197 -8.01 3.96 -16.56
C SER A 197 -6.62 3.61 -17.12
N TYR A 198 -5.67 3.27 -16.25
CA TYR A 198 -4.33 2.82 -16.63
C TYR A 198 -4.29 1.84 -17.80
N SER A 199 -5.08 0.75 -17.69
CA SER A 199 -5.17 -0.29 -18.72
C SER A 199 -5.57 0.25 -20.10
N LYS A 200 -6.51 1.21 -20.14
CA LYS A 200 -6.98 1.82 -21.38
C LYS A 200 -5.95 2.78 -21.97
N VAL A 201 -5.22 3.51 -21.13
CA VAL A 201 -4.11 4.38 -21.56
C VAL A 201 -2.98 3.54 -22.15
N ILE A 202 -2.55 2.50 -21.46
CA ILE A 202 -1.50 1.58 -21.92
C ILE A 202 -1.90 0.91 -23.24
N ASP A 203 -3.13 0.41 -23.37
CA ASP A 203 -3.61 -0.18 -24.63
C ASP A 203 -3.70 0.85 -25.77
N ALA A 204 -4.11 2.09 -25.47
CA ALA A 204 -4.19 3.14 -26.48
C ALA A 204 -2.80 3.53 -27.01
N ILE A 205 -1.82 3.68 -26.11
CA ILE A 205 -0.42 3.92 -26.48
C ILE A 205 0.12 2.74 -27.30
N ALA A 206 -0.14 1.51 -26.86
CA ALA A 206 0.31 0.31 -27.56
C ALA A 206 -0.23 0.25 -28.99
N LYS A 207 -1.51 0.54 -29.20
CA LYS A 207 -2.12 0.58 -30.53
C LYS A 207 -1.54 1.69 -31.38
N MET A 208 -1.42 2.89 -30.82
CA MET A 208 -0.90 4.06 -31.52
C MET A 208 0.54 3.87 -31.98
N LEU A 209 1.37 3.20 -31.17
CA LEU A 209 2.78 2.93 -31.48
C LEU A 209 3.02 1.53 -32.07
N ASN A 210 1.96 0.78 -32.39
CA ASN A 210 2.05 -0.60 -32.87
C ASN A 210 2.96 -1.50 -31.99
N ILE A 211 2.90 -1.33 -30.67
CA ILE A 211 3.60 -2.18 -29.72
C ILE A 211 2.79 -3.45 -29.52
N TYR A 212 3.29 -4.55 -30.09
CA TYR A 212 2.76 -5.87 -29.86
C TYR A 212 3.61 -6.61 -28.81
N VAL A 213 2.94 -7.24 -27.86
CA VAL A 213 3.58 -8.15 -26.91
C VAL A 213 3.25 -9.56 -27.34
N GLY A 214 4.28 -10.30 -27.74
CA GLY A 214 4.16 -11.68 -28.16
C GLY A 214 3.78 -12.56 -26.98
N TYR A 215 3.12 -13.66 -27.32
CA TYR A 215 2.55 -14.58 -26.36
C TYR A 215 3.60 -15.27 -25.44
N TRP A 216 4.76 -15.61 -26.00
CA TRP A 216 5.84 -16.27 -25.27
C TRP A 216 6.57 -15.34 -24.29
N ASP A 217 6.51 -14.02 -24.52
CA ASP A 217 7.23 -13.04 -23.70
C ASP A 217 6.55 -12.78 -22.34
N ILE A 218 5.24 -13.08 -22.21
CA ILE A 218 4.42 -12.73 -21.04
C ILE A 218 4.49 -13.79 -19.93
N LYS A 219 4.77 -15.05 -20.28
CA LYS A 219 4.66 -16.19 -19.34
C LYS A 219 5.60 -16.07 -18.15
N ASP A 220 6.85 -15.69 -18.41
CA ASP A 220 7.96 -15.65 -17.44
C ASP A 220 8.00 -14.37 -16.59
N ILE A 221 6.96 -13.56 -16.67
CA ILE A 221 6.92 -12.29 -15.97
C ILE A 221 6.42 -12.46 -14.55
N VAL A 222 7.26 -12.00 -13.63
CA VAL A 222 6.93 -11.79 -12.24
C VAL A 222 6.41 -10.37 -12.10
N LEU A 223 5.13 -10.23 -11.75
CA LEU A 223 4.56 -8.93 -11.41
C LEU A 223 5.15 -8.47 -10.07
N PRO A 224 5.55 -7.20 -9.93
CA PRO A 224 5.87 -6.64 -8.63
C PRO A 224 4.60 -6.66 -7.74
N GLU A 225 4.76 -6.91 -6.44
CA GLU A 225 3.65 -7.05 -5.47
C GLU A 225 2.79 -5.77 -5.27
N SER A 226 3.12 -4.66 -5.94
CA SER A 226 2.60 -3.31 -5.68
C SER A 226 1.56 -2.75 -6.66
N GLU A 227 1.13 -3.47 -7.70
CA GLU A 227 0.09 -2.97 -8.63
C GLU A 227 -1.34 -3.35 -8.16
N THR A 228 -1.82 -2.68 -7.11
CA THR A 228 -3.23 -2.66 -6.71
C THR A 228 -4.01 -1.63 -7.54
N ASN A 229 -5.23 -1.98 -7.95
CA ASN A 229 -6.21 -1.13 -8.64
C ASN A 229 -6.18 0.32 -8.14
N GLU A 230 -6.17 1.29 -9.07
CA GLU A 230 -5.94 2.71 -8.79
C GLU A 230 -6.98 3.31 -7.84
N ASP A 231 -8.20 2.77 -7.87
CA ASP A 231 -9.36 3.21 -7.09
C ASP A 231 -9.49 2.51 -5.72
N THR A 232 -8.64 1.52 -5.41
CA THR A 232 -8.78 0.71 -4.18
C THR A 232 -7.50 0.73 -3.33
N ILE A 233 -7.64 0.95 -2.02
CA ILE A 233 -6.58 0.72 -1.04
C ILE A 233 -6.88 -0.59 -0.32
N ILE A 234 -5.94 -1.53 -0.40
CA ILE A 234 -6.01 -2.77 0.38
C ILE A 234 -5.22 -2.57 1.68
N LEU A 235 -5.94 -2.60 2.79
CA LEU A 235 -5.44 -2.67 4.15
C LEU A 235 -5.37 -4.13 4.60
N GLU A 236 -4.52 -4.44 5.57
CA GLU A 236 -4.36 -5.81 6.09
C GLU A 236 -4.59 -5.85 7.59
N ARG A 237 -5.30 -6.88 8.06
CA ARG A 237 -5.44 -7.18 9.48
C ARG A 237 -4.96 -8.59 9.76
N LYS A 238 -4.26 -8.76 10.87
CA LYS A 238 -3.85 -10.06 11.39
C LYS A 238 -3.79 -10.02 12.91
N GLN A 239 -4.35 -11.02 13.56
CA GLN A 239 -4.20 -11.23 14.99
C GLN A 239 -2.81 -11.79 15.27
N LEU A 240 -2.14 -11.17 16.24
CA LEU A 240 -0.78 -11.53 16.63
C LEU A 240 -0.80 -12.29 17.95
N GLU A 241 -0.08 -13.41 17.96
CA GLU A 241 0.06 -14.24 19.15
C GLU A 241 1.02 -13.58 20.16
N PRO A 242 0.71 -13.64 21.46
CA PRO A 242 1.64 -13.23 22.51
C PRO A 242 2.93 -14.03 22.45
N ILE A 243 4.04 -13.39 22.81
CA ILE A 243 5.33 -14.08 22.95
C ILE A 243 5.63 -14.37 24.42
N ASP A 244 6.19 -15.54 24.67
CA ASP A 244 6.78 -15.86 25.96
C ASP A 244 8.05 -15.01 26.17
N LEU A 245 8.05 -14.21 27.25
CA LEU A 245 9.15 -13.34 27.63
C LEU A 245 10.20 -14.05 28.49
N GLU A 246 9.82 -15.09 29.23
CA GLU A 246 10.73 -15.81 30.13
C GLU A 246 11.88 -16.44 29.35
N ARG A 247 11.60 -16.94 28.13
CA ARG A 247 12.61 -17.51 27.23
C ARG A 247 13.76 -16.55 26.90
N PHE A 248 13.55 -15.24 27.00
CA PHE A 248 14.57 -14.24 26.68
C PHE A 248 15.53 -13.96 27.83
N GLY A 249 15.19 -14.31 29.07
CA GLY A 249 16.08 -14.16 30.23
C GLY A 249 16.56 -12.72 30.44
N PHE A 250 15.65 -11.74 30.32
CA PHE A 250 15.98 -10.33 30.52
C PHE A 250 16.59 -10.08 31.91
N GLU A 251 17.60 -9.21 31.96
CA GLU A 251 18.23 -8.82 33.21
C GLU A 251 17.40 -7.72 33.89
N GLY A 252 17.20 -7.83 35.20
CA GLY A 252 16.50 -6.79 35.98
C GLY A 252 17.30 -5.49 36.16
N LYS A 253 18.55 -5.44 35.67
CA LYS A 253 19.44 -4.27 35.72
C LYS A 253 19.56 -3.62 34.35
N MET A 254 19.59 -2.29 34.33
CA MET A 254 19.73 -1.53 33.09
C MET A 254 21.14 -1.59 32.54
N HIS A 255 21.25 -1.53 31.22
CA HIS A 255 22.51 -1.20 30.58
C HIS A 255 22.85 0.28 30.82
N PRO A 256 24.08 0.63 31.25
CA PRO A 256 24.48 2.02 31.52
C PRO A 256 24.22 2.98 30.35
N ASN A 257 24.41 2.52 29.11
CA ASN A 257 24.23 3.35 27.92
C ASN A 257 22.79 3.86 27.72
N LEU A 258 21.79 3.20 28.31
CA LEU A 258 20.39 3.67 28.26
C LEU A 258 20.28 5.11 28.80
N LYS A 259 21.01 5.41 29.89
CA LYS A 259 21.06 6.74 30.50
C LYS A 259 22.16 7.62 29.91
N TRP A 260 23.36 7.07 29.68
CA TRP A 260 24.54 7.86 29.33
C TRP A 260 24.56 8.30 27.87
N VAL A 261 24.11 7.43 26.97
CA VAL A 261 24.10 7.66 25.52
C VAL A 261 22.74 8.18 25.09
N TYR A 262 21.66 7.53 25.55
CA TYR A 262 20.31 7.80 25.07
C TYR A 262 19.47 8.71 26.00
N GLY A 263 20.02 9.16 27.13
CA GLY A 263 19.35 10.11 28.02
C GLY A 263 18.04 9.61 28.64
N LEU A 264 17.85 8.28 28.71
CA LEU A 264 16.64 7.68 29.26
C LEU A 264 16.78 7.46 30.77
N SER A 265 15.73 7.81 31.51
CA SER A 265 15.64 7.71 32.97
C SER A 265 15.05 6.36 33.41
N ASP A 266 15.14 6.07 34.72
CA ASP A 266 14.49 4.90 35.31
C ASP A 266 12.96 4.95 35.15
N TRP A 267 12.38 6.15 35.17
CA TRP A 267 10.95 6.34 34.91
C TRP A 267 10.57 5.97 33.47
N ASP A 268 11.39 6.33 32.48
CA ASP A 268 11.14 5.94 31.09
C ASP A 268 11.20 4.42 30.93
N ARG A 269 12.17 3.78 31.60
CA ARG A 269 12.25 2.33 31.61
C ARG A 269 10.96 1.71 32.14
N GLU A 270 10.44 2.21 33.26
CA GLU A 270 9.23 1.68 33.86
C GLU A 270 8.01 1.95 32.99
N LYS A 271 7.84 3.18 32.49
CA LYS A 271 6.72 3.57 31.63
C LYS A 271 6.66 2.74 30.34
N TYR A 272 7.78 2.59 29.64
CA TYR A 272 7.83 1.89 28.34
C TYR A 272 8.26 0.42 28.46
N ASN A 273 8.36 -0.11 29.69
CA ASN A 273 8.79 -1.47 30.01
C ASN A 273 10.07 -1.89 29.27
N ILE A 274 11.10 -1.05 29.34
CA ILE A 274 12.36 -1.27 28.63
C ILE A 274 13.19 -2.31 29.38
N GLN A 275 13.61 -3.34 28.65
CA GLN A 275 14.36 -4.49 29.18
C GLN A 275 15.79 -4.49 28.66
N TYR A 276 16.68 -5.23 29.33
CA TYR A 276 18.03 -5.48 28.81
C TYR A 276 18.27 -6.98 28.63
N ALA A 277 18.64 -7.37 27.41
CA ALA A 277 18.99 -8.74 27.08
C ALA A 277 20.50 -8.93 27.20
N GLY A 278 21.00 -9.14 28.41
CA GLY A 278 22.43 -9.28 28.67
C GLY A 278 22.96 -10.71 28.53
N LYS A 279 23.81 -11.13 29.47
CA LYS A 279 24.53 -12.42 29.39
C LYS A 279 23.61 -13.63 29.46
N ASN A 280 22.52 -13.50 30.22
CA ASN A 280 21.54 -14.57 30.43
C ASN A 280 20.58 -14.76 29.24
N CYS A 281 20.63 -13.86 28.24
CA CYS A 281 19.78 -13.96 27.08
C CYS A 281 20.18 -15.15 26.19
N LYS A 282 19.22 -16.06 25.98
CA LYS A 282 19.37 -17.25 25.11
C LYS A 282 19.13 -16.92 23.63
N ASP A 283 18.47 -15.81 23.33
CA ASP A 283 18.23 -15.36 21.95
C ASP A 283 19.46 -14.60 21.43
N LYS A 284 20.16 -15.19 20.46
CA LYS A 284 21.36 -14.60 19.86
C LYS A 284 21.11 -13.25 19.20
N ILE A 285 19.89 -12.99 18.72
CA ILE A 285 19.54 -11.73 18.04
C ILE A 285 19.40 -10.60 19.06
N LEU A 286 18.81 -10.89 20.22
CA LEU A 286 18.55 -9.90 21.26
C LEU A 286 19.73 -9.71 22.21
N LYS A 287 20.66 -10.65 22.27
CA LYS A 287 21.80 -10.60 23.19
C LYS A 287 22.63 -9.31 23.05
N ASN A 288 22.97 -8.72 24.19
CA ASN A 288 23.63 -7.43 24.37
C ASN A 288 22.85 -6.24 23.76
N ARG A 289 21.51 -6.24 23.89
CA ARG A 289 20.67 -5.16 23.34
C ARG A 289 19.64 -4.64 24.35
N ILE A 290 19.35 -3.35 24.20
CA ILE A 290 18.25 -2.66 24.88
C ILE A 290 16.95 -3.03 24.16
N CYS A 291 16.01 -3.62 24.87
CA CYS A 291 14.82 -4.27 24.33
C CYS A 291 13.56 -3.46 24.67
N PHE A 292 12.86 -3.00 23.64
CA PHE A 292 11.55 -2.35 23.73
C PHE A 292 10.47 -3.39 23.44
N LEU A 293 9.56 -3.59 24.39
CA LEU A 293 8.46 -4.53 24.23
C LEU A 293 7.35 -3.89 23.38
N VAL A 294 6.90 -4.59 22.34
CA VAL A 294 5.84 -4.14 21.45
C VAL A 294 4.56 -4.88 21.78
N LYS A 295 3.51 -4.12 22.07
CA LYS A 295 2.18 -4.65 22.40
C LYS A 295 1.23 -4.54 21.21
N HIS A 296 0.30 -5.50 21.16
CA HIS A 296 -0.87 -5.47 20.31
C HIS A 296 -2.03 -6.06 21.11
N ASN A 297 -3.16 -5.36 21.19
CA ASN A 297 -4.31 -5.73 22.04
C ASN A 297 -3.90 -6.08 23.48
N ASN A 298 -3.12 -5.19 24.12
CA ASN A 298 -2.59 -5.33 25.48
C ASN A 298 -1.65 -6.52 25.74
N SER A 299 -1.34 -7.32 24.73
CA SER A 299 -0.41 -8.46 24.83
C SER A 299 0.92 -8.11 24.17
N VAL A 300 2.04 -8.55 24.76
CA VAL A 300 3.37 -8.39 24.14
C VAL A 300 3.51 -9.40 23.00
N VAL A 301 3.70 -8.91 21.77
CA VAL A 301 3.76 -9.71 20.54
C VAL A 301 5.11 -9.63 19.85
N GLY A 302 6.01 -8.77 20.33
CA GLY A 302 7.31 -8.54 19.73
C GLY A 302 8.28 -7.78 20.62
N VAL A 303 9.55 -7.85 20.24
CA VAL A 303 10.66 -7.10 20.85
C VAL A 303 11.44 -6.41 19.75
N VAL A 304 11.65 -5.10 19.93
CA VAL A 304 12.59 -4.29 19.13
C VAL A 304 13.84 -4.08 19.96
N ALA A 305 14.99 -4.46 19.42
CA ALA A 305 16.25 -4.49 20.15
C ALA A 305 17.27 -3.51 19.56
N LEU A 306 17.58 -2.46 20.31
CA LEU A 306 18.60 -1.46 20.01
C LEU A 306 19.96 -1.96 20.51
N ASN A 307 21.00 -1.85 19.67
CA ASN A 307 22.36 -2.18 20.08
C ASN A 307 22.74 -1.37 21.34
N SER A 308 23.28 -2.05 22.35
CA SER A 308 23.68 -1.36 23.57
C SER A 308 24.90 -0.46 23.33
N MET A 309 25.70 -0.73 22.30
CA MET A 309 26.78 0.12 21.81
C MET A 309 26.28 1.00 20.66
N ASP A 310 26.71 2.26 20.63
CA ASP A 310 26.54 3.11 19.46
C ASP A 310 27.53 2.71 18.34
N GLU A 311 27.35 3.30 17.16
CA GLU A 311 28.15 2.97 15.97
C GLU A 311 29.64 3.31 16.19
N ASP A 312 29.94 4.48 16.75
CA ASP A 312 31.31 4.93 17.04
C ASP A 312 32.03 4.01 18.05
N MET A 313 31.33 3.53 19.08
CA MET A 313 31.85 2.57 20.05
C MET A 313 32.03 1.19 19.42
N PHE A 314 31.13 0.79 18.52
CA PHE A 314 31.23 -0.48 17.80
C PHE A 314 32.46 -0.49 16.89
N GLU A 315 32.64 0.55 16.07
CA GLU A 315 33.80 0.72 15.17
C GLU A 315 35.14 0.70 15.90
N LYS A 316 35.20 1.28 17.11
CA LYS A 316 36.41 1.26 17.95
C LYS A 316 36.70 -0.10 18.59
N SER A 317 35.71 -1.00 18.63
CA SER A 317 35.79 -2.22 19.43
C SER A 317 36.15 -3.49 18.63
N HIS A 318 35.90 -3.57 17.32
CA HIS A 318 36.01 -4.81 16.53
C HIS A 318 36.70 -4.66 15.17
N ASP A 319 37.47 -5.69 14.79
CA ASP A 319 38.36 -5.78 13.62
C ASP A 319 37.86 -6.84 12.59
N THR A 320 36.54 -7.05 12.44
CA THR A 320 35.97 -8.12 11.59
C THR A 320 34.68 -7.73 10.87
N GLU A 321 34.43 -8.40 9.74
CA GLU A 321 33.45 -8.20 8.65
C GLU A 321 31.94 -8.11 9.01
N ASP A 322 31.55 -7.93 10.27
CA ASP A 322 30.13 -7.84 10.68
C ASP A 322 29.59 -6.40 10.64
N TYR A 323 28.63 -6.14 9.75
CA TYR A 323 27.99 -4.83 9.58
C TYR A 323 27.16 -4.45 10.83
N TYR A 324 27.43 -3.27 11.41
CA TYR A 324 26.67 -2.72 12.54
C TYR A 324 25.18 -2.62 12.19
N LYS A 325 24.32 -3.15 13.07
CA LYS A 325 22.85 -3.02 12.98
C LYS A 325 22.31 -2.43 14.26
N ALA A 326 21.90 -1.16 14.19
CA ALA A 326 21.34 -0.43 15.31
C ALA A 326 20.10 -1.14 15.88
N TYR A 327 19.13 -1.51 15.04
CA TYR A 327 17.90 -2.18 15.46
C TYR A 327 17.76 -3.59 14.89
N LEU A 328 17.37 -4.53 15.74
CA LEU A 328 16.98 -5.89 15.38
C LEU A 328 15.63 -6.26 16.02
N PHE A 329 15.08 -7.40 15.61
CA PHE A 329 13.77 -7.88 16.02
C PHE A 329 13.87 -9.34 16.45
N ASN A 330 13.13 -9.77 17.47
CA ASN A 330 13.12 -11.18 17.84
C ASN A 330 12.58 -12.05 16.69
N LYS A 331 13.02 -13.31 16.64
CA LYS A 331 12.58 -14.25 15.60
C LYS A 331 11.05 -14.38 15.60
N GLY A 332 10.46 -14.29 14.42
CA GLY A 332 9.01 -14.43 14.21
C GLY A 332 8.20 -13.15 14.41
N PHE A 333 8.80 -12.05 14.90
CA PHE A 333 8.08 -10.80 15.10
C PHE A 333 7.61 -10.19 13.77
N LYS A 334 6.32 -9.88 13.69
CA LYS A 334 5.65 -9.30 12.53
C LYS A 334 5.50 -7.79 12.71
N LYS A 335 6.62 -7.05 12.64
CA LYS A 335 6.64 -5.59 12.84
C LYS A 335 5.68 -4.81 11.94
N SER A 336 5.41 -5.30 10.72
CA SER A 336 4.46 -4.69 9.78
C SER A 336 3.03 -4.67 10.32
N TYR A 337 2.69 -5.46 11.33
CA TYR A 337 1.34 -5.54 11.90
C TYR A 337 1.26 -4.86 13.28
N THR A 338 2.25 -4.04 13.64
CA THR A 338 2.30 -3.35 14.93
C THR A 338 2.81 -1.93 14.79
N LEU A 339 2.42 -1.10 15.75
CA LEU A 339 2.98 0.22 16.00
C LEU A 339 3.42 0.24 17.46
N PHE A 340 4.67 0.64 17.70
CA PHE A 340 5.16 0.83 19.06
C PHE A 340 4.38 1.97 19.72
N ASN A 341 4.01 1.80 21.00
CA ASN A 341 3.27 2.77 21.82
C ASN A 341 1.82 3.05 21.37
N LEU A 342 1.24 2.24 20.48
CA LEU A 342 -0.15 2.44 20.03
C LEU A 342 -1.15 2.26 21.17
N ASP A 343 -0.91 1.31 22.09
CA ASP A 343 -1.77 1.05 23.24
C ASP A 343 -1.83 2.24 24.21
N GLU A 344 -0.70 2.94 24.42
CA GLU A 344 -0.68 4.18 25.19
C GLU A 344 -1.30 5.35 24.41
N ALA A 345 -1.01 5.47 23.11
CA ALA A 345 -1.60 6.49 22.25
C ALA A 345 -3.14 6.46 22.25
N LEU A 346 -3.74 5.27 22.28
CA LEU A 346 -5.18 5.08 22.33
C LEU A 346 -5.84 5.53 23.64
N LYS A 347 -5.07 5.70 24.73
CA LYS A 347 -5.60 6.25 25.99
C LYS A 347 -5.84 7.76 25.93
N THR A 348 -5.28 8.44 24.92
CA THR A 348 -5.45 9.88 24.71
C THR A 348 -6.85 10.18 24.14
N LYS A 349 -7.83 10.37 25.04
CA LYS A 349 -9.25 10.64 24.68
C LYS A 349 -9.40 11.74 23.62
N PHE A 350 -8.71 12.86 23.79
CA PHE A 350 -8.78 14.03 22.91
C PHE A 350 -7.52 14.18 22.04
N CYS A 351 -7.11 13.10 21.37
CA CYS A 351 -6.00 13.17 20.42
C CYS A 351 -6.34 14.11 19.24
N ASN A 352 -5.61 15.22 19.17
CA ASN A 352 -5.65 16.22 18.09
C ASN A 352 -4.43 16.10 17.18
N ASN A 353 -3.28 15.69 17.73
CA ASN A 353 -2.04 15.51 16.99
C ASN A 353 -1.51 14.09 17.16
N LEU A 354 -1.34 13.37 16.06
CA LEU A 354 -0.69 12.07 16.01
C LEU A 354 0.70 12.21 15.38
N TYR A 355 1.74 11.94 16.15
CA TYR A 355 3.13 11.93 15.70
C TYR A 355 3.57 10.50 15.40
N ILE A 356 4.08 10.27 14.19
CA ILE A 356 4.55 8.97 13.72
C ILE A 356 6.06 9.02 13.55
N CYS A 357 6.79 8.35 14.44
CA CYS A 357 8.24 8.23 14.46
C CYS A 357 8.72 6.92 13.82
N GLU A 358 9.97 6.88 13.36
CA GLU A 358 10.55 5.68 12.72
C GLU A 358 10.83 4.53 13.71
N ASN A 359 11.15 4.84 14.97
CA ASN A 359 11.64 3.85 15.94
C ASN A 359 11.20 4.18 17.39
N PRO A 360 11.30 3.22 18.33
CA PRO A 360 10.89 3.41 19.72
C PRO A 360 11.61 4.55 20.44
N LEU A 361 12.90 4.75 20.18
CA LEU A 361 13.66 5.82 20.82
C LEU A 361 13.10 7.19 20.43
N GLY A 362 12.78 7.39 19.14
CA GLY A 362 12.14 8.62 18.67
C GLY A 362 10.74 8.85 19.24
N VAL A 363 10.01 7.80 19.62
CA VAL A 363 8.74 7.94 20.35
C VAL A 363 8.99 8.49 21.74
N ILE A 364 9.87 7.85 22.50
CA ILE A 364 10.17 8.21 23.89
C ILE A 364 10.75 9.63 23.97
N GLU A 365 11.70 9.95 23.10
CA GLU A 365 12.31 11.28 23.03
C GLU A 365 11.28 12.35 22.66
N LEU A 366 10.40 12.10 21.70
CA LEU A 366 9.41 13.09 21.29
C LEU A 366 8.34 13.29 22.37
N GLU A 367 7.85 12.21 22.98
CA GLU A 367 6.82 12.27 24.01
C GLU A 367 7.27 13.03 25.26
N LYS A 368 8.58 12.97 25.60
CA LYS A 368 9.18 13.79 26.67
C LYS A 368 9.13 15.29 26.40
N ASN A 369 9.19 15.69 25.13
CA ASN A 369 9.29 17.09 24.72
C ASN A 369 7.93 17.68 24.31
N LEU A 370 6.90 16.84 24.16
CA LEU A 370 5.53 17.28 23.89
C LEU A 370 4.78 17.55 25.19
N PHE A 371 4.39 18.80 25.40
CA PHE A 371 3.52 19.20 26.51
C PHE A 371 2.05 19.23 26.05
N GLY A 372 1.12 18.84 26.94
CA GLY A 372 -0.32 18.91 26.70
C GLY A 372 -1.02 17.56 26.49
N THR A 373 -2.34 17.53 26.66
CA THR A 373 -3.15 16.30 26.74
C THR A 373 -3.72 15.82 25.40
N GLY A 374 -3.39 16.50 24.29
CA GLY A 374 -3.94 16.23 22.95
C GLY A 374 -2.99 15.56 21.96
N ASN A 375 -1.82 15.10 22.43
CA ASN A 375 -0.77 14.54 21.58
C ASN A 375 -0.65 13.03 21.79
N ALA A 376 -0.51 12.29 20.70
CA ALA A 376 -0.21 10.87 20.69
C ALA A 376 1.04 10.60 19.85
N VAL A 377 1.92 9.70 20.30
CA VAL A 377 3.17 9.39 19.60
C VAL A 377 3.28 7.89 19.40
N VAL A 378 3.51 7.45 18.16
CA VAL A 378 3.64 6.04 17.78
C VAL A 378 4.89 5.78 16.95
N GLY A 379 5.40 4.55 16.99
CA GLY A 379 6.60 4.14 16.27
C GLY A 379 6.31 3.11 15.17
N ALA A 380 6.65 3.44 13.92
CA ALA A 380 6.47 2.58 12.75
C ALA A 380 7.47 1.43 12.65
N MET A 381 8.60 1.49 13.36
CA MET A 381 9.69 0.49 13.29
C MET A 381 10.21 0.28 11.86
N GLY A 382 10.27 1.38 11.11
CA GLY A 382 10.61 1.45 9.69
C GLY A 382 10.28 2.83 9.09
N LYS A 383 10.74 3.07 7.86
CA LYS A 383 10.54 4.35 7.16
C LYS A 383 9.22 4.44 6.37
N ILE A 384 8.70 3.31 5.91
CA ILE A 384 7.42 3.22 5.19
C ILE A 384 6.41 2.46 6.04
N LEU A 385 5.20 3.02 6.15
CA LEU A 385 4.06 2.37 6.77
C LEU A 385 3.55 1.24 5.88
N SER A 386 3.45 0.05 6.45
CA SER A 386 2.85 -1.10 5.76
C SER A 386 1.31 -1.02 5.76
N LYS A 387 0.67 -1.86 4.94
CA LYS A 387 -0.80 -1.97 4.85
C LYS A 387 -1.47 -2.23 6.20
N ALA A 388 -0.84 -3.03 7.06
CA ALA A 388 -1.39 -3.33 8.38
C ALA A 388 -1.15 -2.21 9.40
N GLN A 389 -0.02 -1.50 9.34
CA GLN A 389 0.16 -0.29 10.16
C GLN A 389 -0.81 0.83 9.75
N LEU A 390 -1.04 0.99 8.45
CA LEU A 390 -2.07 1.89 7.94
C LEU A 390 -3.46 1.49 8.43
N TYR A 391 -3.77 0.18 8.47
CA TYR A 391 -4.99 -0.32 9.09
C TYR A 391 -5.09 0.05 10.57
N LEU A 392 -4.04 -0.13 11.36
CA LEU A 392 -4.06 0.23 12.78
C LEU A 392 -4.33 1.72 13.01
N ILE A 393 -3.73 2.59 12.20
CA ILE A 393 -3.99 4.05 12.27
C ILE A 393 -5.41 4.37 11.83
N PHE A 394 -5.85 3.75 10.73
CA PHE A 394 -7.21 3.92 10.22
C PHE A 394 -8.24 3.49 11.25
N ASP A 395 -8.14 2.28 11.78
CA ASP A 395 -9.07 1.71 12.75
C ASP A 395 -9.13 2.56 14.04
N ALA A 396 -7.96 2.99 14.54
CA ALA A 396 -7.85 3.84 15.73
C ALA A 396 -8.47 5.24 15.56
N TYR A 397 -8.35 5.83 14.38
CA TYR A 397 -8.66 7.25 14.17
C TYR A 397 -9.64 7.52 13.02
N ARG A 398 -10.39 6.52 12.57
CA ARG A 398 -11.29 6.62 11.39
C ARG A 398 -12.27 7.79 11.47
N TYR A 399 -12.76 8.10 12.67
CA TYR A 399 -13.73 9.17 12.90
C TYR A 399 -13.09 10.56 13.02
N LYS A 400 -11.78 10.62 13.29
CA LYS A 400 -11.04 11.88 13.41
C LYS A 400 -10.31 12.27 12.12
N ARG A 401 -10.48 11.53 11.02
CA ARG A 401 -9.73 11.71 9.75
C ARG A 401 -9.70 13.16 9.22
N MET A 402 -10.78 13.91 9.42
CA MET A 402 -10.88 15.29 8.95
C MET A 402 -10.16 16.30 9.84
N ASN A 403 -10.03 16.01 11.15
CA ASN A 403 -9.62 16.97 12.17
C ASN A 403 -8.29 16.59 12.85
N LEU A 404 -7.83 15.34 12.71
CA LEU A 404 -6.57 14.86 13.26
C LEU A 404 -5.39 15.39 12.43
N ASN A 405 -4.46 16.06 13.09
CA ASN A 405 -3.19 16.43 12.50
C ASN A 405 -2.21 15.26 12.61
N ILE A 406 -1.79 14.70 11.47
CA ILE A 406 -0.78 13.65 11.45
C ILE A 406 0.57 14.26 11.11
N HIS A 407 1.54 14.10 12.01
CA HIS A 407 2.92 14.52 11.82
C HIS A 407 3.80 13.31 11.51
N LEU A 408 4.30 13.25 10.28
CA LEU A 408 5.30 12.26 9.85
C LEU A 408 6.69 12.80 10.23
N CYS A 409 7.25 12.25 11.30
CA CYS A 409 8.48 12.73 11.91
C CYS A 409 9.71 12.10 11.26
N ILE A 410 10.53 12.91 10.57
CA ILE A 410 11.78 12.48 9.94
C ILE A 410 12.99 13.09 10.66
N ARG A 411 14.12 12.37 10.69
CA ARG A 411 15.38 12.89 11.27
C ARG A 411 16.34 13.43 10.21
N ASP A 412 16.34 12.85 9.02
CA ASP A 412 17.18 13.28 7.89
C ASP A 412 16.28 13.78 6.75
N LYS A 413 16.67 14.89 6.12
CA LYS A 413 16.01 15.41 4.91
C LYS A 413 16.01 14.39 3.77
N LYS A 414 16.96 13.45 3.75
CA LYS A 414 16.97 12.34 2.77
C LYS A 414 15.72 11.46 2.85
N ASP A 415 15.03 11.45 3.99
CA ASP A 415 13.85 10.62 4.23
C ASP A 415 12.52 11.29 3.83
N ILE A 416 12.56 12.54 3.32
CA ILE A 416 11.38 13.28 2.85
C ILE A 416 10.57 12.46 1.83
N ASN A 417 11.22 11.75 0.90
CA ASN A 417 10.49 10.97 -0.11
C ASN A 417 9.72 9.80 0.50
N MET A 418 10.27 9.15 1.53
CA MET A 418 9.59 8.07 2.25
C MET A 418 8.42 8.63 3.08
N ALA A 419 8.59 9.80 3.69
CA ALA A 419 7.50 10.50 4.35
C ALA A 419 6.38 10.89 3.36
N LYS A 420 6.71 11.35 2.15
CA LYS A 420 5.70 11.63 1.10
C LYS A 420 4.93 10.38 0.69
N ILE A 421 5.57 9.21 0.62
CA ILE A 421 4.88 7.94 0.36
C ILE A 421 3.85 7.65 1.44
N ASN A 422 4.23 7.79 2.71
CA ASN A 422 3.31 7.61 3.84
C ASN A 422 2.18 8.64 3.82
N ALA A 423 2.48 9.90 3.49
CA ALA A 423 1.50 10.98 3.39
C ALA A 423 0.45 10.68 2.32
N ARG A 424 0.86 10.19 1.14
CA ARG A 424 -0.06 9.77 0.08
C ARG A 424 -0.95 8.62 0.51
N ALA A 425 -0.38 7.62 1.18
CA ALA A 425 -1.14 6.48 1.68
C ALA A 425 -2.21 6.91 2.69
N LEU A 426 -1.84 7.77 3.65
CA LEU A 426 -2.76 8.31 4.66
C LEU A 426 -3.82 9.25 4.05
N LYS A 427 -3.46 10.13 3.11
CA LYS A 427 -4.42 10.96 2.38
C LYS A 427 -5.41 10.09 1.60
N GLY A 428 -4.94 9.01 0.97
CA GLY A 428 -5.79 8.04 0.30
C GLY A 428 -6.81 7.36 1.23
N LEU A 429 -6.51 7.26 2.54
CA LEU A 429 -7.44 6.78 3.57
C LEU A 429 -8.42 7.85 4.06
N GLY A 430 -8.29 9.09 3.60
CA GLY A 430 -9.16 10.23 3.93
C GLY A 430 -8.61 11.16 5.02
N PHE A 431 -7.37 10.99 5.49
CA PHE A 431 -6.76 11.94 6.42
C PHE A 431 -6.40 13.25 5.70
N LYS A 432 -6.89 14.38 6.20
CA LYS A 432 -6.69 15.69 5.53
C LYS A 432 -5.39 16.37 5.93
N ASN A 433 -5.15 16.49 7.23
CA ASN A 433 -4.08 17.32 7.78
C ASN A 433 -2.82 16.48 8.01
N ILE A 434 -1.93 16.42 7.01
CA ILE A 434 -0.69 15.64 7.09
C ILE A 434 0.51 16.58 6.95
N TYR A 435 1.36 16.57 7.95
CA TYR A 435 2.57 17.39 8.04
C TYR A 435 3.80 16.49 7.98
N ILE A 436 4.78 16.86 7.17
CA ILE A 436 6.13 16.28 7.24
C ILE A 436 6.93 17.17 8.18
N SER A 437 7.40 16.61 9.30
CA SER A 437 8.06 17.35 10.38
C SER A 437 9.51 16.89 10.51
N LEU A 438 10.48 17.79 10.32
CA LEU A 438 11.89 17.49 10.55
C LEU A 438 12.22 17.67 12.03
N LEU A 439 12.65 16.58 12.64
CA LEU A 439 13.13 16.54 14.02
C LEU A 439 14.59 17.00 14.07
N LYS A 440 14.84 18.20 14.62
CA LYS A 440 16.22 18.72 14.78
C LYS A 440 16.75 18.40 16.16
N ASN A 441 18.00 17.92 16.17
CA ASN A 441 18.73 17.59 17.38
C ASN A 441 19.50 18.83 17.83
N VAL A 442 18.93 19.64 18.72
CA VAL A 442 19.67 20.73 19.36
C VAL A 442 20.16 20.20 20.71
N GLU A 443 21.20 19.39 20.63
CA GLU A 443 22.11 18.97 21.71
C GLU A 443 21.62 18.21 22.96
N LYS A 444 20.32 17.96 23.16
CA LYS A 444 19.77 16.93 24.11
C LYS A 444 18.24 16.95 24.22
N SER A 445 17.57 17.90 23.59
CA SER A 445 16.12 17.97 23.49
C SER A 445 15.74 18.07 22.02
N LEU A 446 15.01 17.07 21.53
CA LEU A 446 14.41 17.09 20.21
C LEU A 446 13.31 18.14 20.20
N PHE A 447 13.55 19.22 19.46
CA PHE A 447 12.51 20.17 19.13
C PHE A 447 11.95 19.82 17.75
N ILE A 448 10.63 19.86 17.65
CA ILE A 448 9.99 19.97 16.34
C ILE A 448 10.30 21.39 15.87
N ASP A 449 11.09 21.50 14.82
CA ASP A 449 11.29 22.79 14.17
C ASP A 449 10.00 23.14 13.42
N TYR A 450 9.16 23.97 14.04
CA TYR A 450 7.88 24.39 13.50
C TYR A 450 8.02 25.11 12.16
N ASP A 451 9.14 25.80 11.91
CA ASP A 451 9.43 26.44 10.61
C ASP A 451 9.74 25.41 9.51
N SER A 452 10.01 24.16 9.89
CA SER A 452 10.28 23.04 8.99
C SER A 452 9.10 22.08 8.81
N GLN A 453 7.94 22.37 9.42
CA GLN A 453 6.72 21.62 9.17
C GLN A 453 6.15 21.99 7.81
N GLN A 454 6.06 21.02 6.91
CA GLN A 454 5.46 21.22 5.61
C GLN A 454 4.13 20.47 5.53
N LEU A 455 3.04 21.20 5.34
CA LEU A 455 1.75 20.60 4.98
C LEU A 455 1.89 19.90 3.63
N PHE A 456 1.49 18.62 3.60
CA PHE A 456 1.46 17.85 2.38
C PHE A 456 0.13 18.09 1.64
N ASP A 457 0.18 18.92 0.59
CA ASP A 457 -1.03 19.42 -0.08
C ASP A 457 -1.33 18.78 -1.44
N GLU A 458 -0.88 17.54 -1.68
CA GLU A 458 -1.29 16.83 -2.89
C GLU A 458 -2.78 16.43 -2.78
N ALA A 459 -3.55 16.70 -3.84
CA ALA A 459 -4.93 16.24 -3.96
C ALA A 459 -4.94 14.76 -4.35
N ILE A 460 -5.63 13.94 -3.55
CA ILE A 460 -5.79 12.50 -3.80
C ILE A 460 -7.28 12.21 -3.88
N GLU A 461 -7.69 11.56 -4.97
CA GLU A 461 -9.08 11.16 -5.16
C GLU A 461 -9.49 10.12 -4.10
N LYS A 462 -10.78 10.14 -3.74
CA LYS A 462 -11.35 9.23 -2.75
C LYS A 462 -11.21 7.79 -3.24
N LYS A 463 -10.52 6.95 -2.46
CA LYS A 463 -10.32 5.53 -2.76
C LYS A 463 -11.28 4.66 -1.97
N ILE A 464 -11.71 3.55 -2.56
CA ILE A 464 -12.44 2.48 -1.87
C ILE A 464 -11.44 1.78 -0.94
N ILE A 465 -11.80 1.61 0.33
CA ILE A 465 -10.92 0.98 1.32
C ILE A 465 -11.38 -0.46 1.53
N ILE A 466 -10.50 -1.42 1.26
CA ILE A 466 -10.77 -2.84 1.43
C ILE A 466 -9.85 -3.37 2.52
N LEU A 467 -10.42 -4.02 3.53
CA LEU A 467 -9.69 -4.77 4.54
C LEU A 467 -9.52 -6.23 4.11
N HIS A 468 -8.29 -6.69 3.96
CA HIS A 468 -7.96 -8.10 3.91
C HIS A 468 -7.71 -8.60 5.34
N ASN A 469 -8.67 -9.33 5.89
CA ASN A 469 -8.50 -10.03 7.15
C ASN A 469 -7.76 -11.35 6.88
N LEU A 470 -6.48 -11.41 7.27
CA LEU A 470 -5.60 -12.56 7.02
C LEU A 470 -5.89 -13.76 7.93
N ASP A 471 -6.59 -13.56 9.05
CA ASP A 471 -6.89 -14.63 10.01
C ASP A 471 -7.95 -15.59 9.46
N ILE A 472 -8.94 -15.03 8.74
CA ILE A 472 -10.04 -15.77 8.11
C ILE A 472 -9.97 -15.72 6.58
N ASN A 473 -8.98 -15.01 6.02
CA ASN A 473 -8.75 -14.80 4.60
C ASN A 473 -9.96 -14.20 3.84
N GLU A 474 -10.57 -13.15 4.42
CA GLU A 474 -11.72 -12.45 3.86
C GLU A 474 -11.39 -11.01 3.45
N TYR A 475 -12.07 -10.51 2.43
CA TYR A 475 -12.00 -9.12 1.99
C TYR A 475 -13.29 -8.40 2.35
N ILE A 476 -13.18 -7.36 3.16
CA ILE A 476 -14.30 -6.57 3.68
C ILE A 476 -14.15 -5.14 3.17
N GLU A 477 -15.15 -4.62 2.47
CA GLU A 477 -15.16 -3.20 2.13
C GLU A 477 -15.47 -2.38 3.39
N LEU A 478 -14.59 -1.43 3.70
CA LEU A 478 -14.80 -0.48 4.80
C LEU A 478 -15.50 0.74 4.20
N GLU A 479 -16.84 0.75 4.20
CA GLU A 479 -17.64 1.84 3.64
C GLU A 479 -17.20 3.21 4.17
N GLY A 480 -17.32 4.23 3.31
CA GLY A 480 -17.17 5.63 3.70
C GLY A 480 -18.31 6.08 4.61
N ILE A 481 -18.19 5.78 5.91
CA ILE A 481 -19.15 6.17 6.95
C ILE A 481 -19.04 7.69 7.17
N GLU A 482 -19.74 8.47 6.36
CA GLU A 482 -20.07 9.88 6.63
C GLU A 482 -21.38 10.00 7.44
N GLN A 483 -22.15 8.92 7.63
CA GLN A 483 -23.50 9.01 8.21
C GLN A 483 -23.61 8.69 9.72
N GLU A 484 -22.59 8.09 10.36
CA GLU A 484 -22.64 7.83 11.82
C GLU A 484 -21.91 8.88 12.66
N ALA A 485 -20.93 9.60 12.09
CA ALA A 485 -20.23 10.69 12.80
C ALA A 485 -21.19 11.83 13.18
N ASP A 486 -22.12 12.19 12.27
CA ASP A 486 -23.18 13.16 12.55
C ASP A 486 -24.21 12.68 13.60
N ARG A 487 -24.31 11.36 13.84
CA ARG A 487 -25.22 10.80 14.87
C ARG A 487 -24.56 10.74 16.25
N GLU A 488 -23.29 10.34 16.33
CA GLU A 488 -22.56 10.32 17.60
C GLU A 488 -22.17 11.74 18.06
N GLU A 489 -21.79 12.64 17.15
CA GLU A 489 -21.49 14.04 17.50
C GLU A 489 -22.75 14.80 17.91
N LYS A 490 -23.91 14.52 17.28
CA LYS A 490 -25.21 15.03 17.75
C LYS A 490 -25.63 14.43 19.09
N GLY A 491 -25.53 13.12 19.26
CA GLY A 491 -25.86 12.46 20.53
C GLY A 491 -24.98 12.95 21.69
N PHE A 492 -23.70 13.22 21.43
CA PHE A 492 -22.77 13.72 22.44
C PHE A 492 -22.93 15.23 22.73
N LEU A 493 -23.26 16.04 21.71
CA LEU A 493 -23.64 17.46 21.92
C LEU A 493 -24.98 17.60 22.64
N GLU A 494 -25.91 16.67 22.42
CA GLU A 494 -27.16 16.57 23.19
C GLU A 494 -26.88 16.19 24.65
N GLU A 495 -26.01 15.20 24.91
CA GLU A 495 -25.58 14.85 26.28
C GLU A 495 -24.84 16.01 26.99
N LEU A 496 -23.98 16.76 26.30
CA LEU A 496 -23.31 17.94 26.86
C LEU A 496 -24.28 19.08 27.18
N ASN A 497 -25.27 19.33 26.30
CA ASN A 497 -26.32 20.31 26.56
C ASN A 497 -27.25 19.88 27.70
N GLU A 498 -27.50 18.58 27.90
CA GLU A 498 -28.26 18.09 29.06
C GLU A 498 -27.48 18.27 30.37
N VAL A 499 -26.16 18.08 30.37
CA VAL A 499 -25.30 18.31 31.54
C VAL A 499 -25.18 19.80 31.88
N GLU A 500 -25.06 20.68 30.88
CA GLU A 500 -25.06 22.14 31.11
C GLU A 500 -26.42 22.64 31.63
N ASN A 501 -27.53 22.17 31.07
CA ASN A 501 -28.88 22.49 31.56
C ASN A 501 -29.12 21.98 32.99
N MET A 502 -28.58 20.82 33.37
CA MET A 502 -28.61 20.37 34.77
C MET A 502 -27.78 21.25 35.70
N SER A 503 -26.64 21.79 35.23
CA SER A 503 -25.80 22.69 36.02
C SER A 503 -26.50 24.04 36.33
N ASP A 504 -27.31 24.53 35.39
CA ASP A 504 -28.08 25.77 35.57
C ASP A 504 -29.31 25.59 36.47
N ILE A 505 -29.94 24.41 36.47
CA ILE A 505 -31.00 24.04 37.42
C ILE A 505 -30.45 23.93 38.85
N PHE A 506 -29.20 23.49 39.03
CA PHE A 506 -28.55 23.49 40.35
C PHE A 506 -28.12 24.89 40.81
N ARG A 507 -27.79 25.80 39.90
CA ARG A 507 -27.49 27.20 40.23
C ARG A 507 -28.72 28.02 40.61
N THR A 508 -29.90 27.72 40.09
CA THR A 508 -31.14 28.44 40.46
C THR A 508 -31.75 27.98 41.79
N LYS A 509 -31.30 26.85 42.36
CA LYS A 509 -31.78 26.35 43.66
C LYS A 509 -30.95 26.76 44.88
N TYR A 510 -29.82 27.44 44.68
CA TYR A 510 -28.88 27.82 45.74
C TYR A 510 -28.37 29.27 45.61
N ILE A 511 -29.19 30.18 45.08
CA ILE A 511 -29.00 31.64 45.24
C ILE A 511 -30.19 32.19 46.02
#